data_AF-A0A2R6A6Q1-F1
#
_entry.id   AF-A0A2R6A6Q1-F1
#
_cell.length_a   1.000
_cell.length_b   1.000
_cell.length_c   1.000
_cell.angle_alpha   90.00
_cell.angle_beta   90.00
_cell.angle_gamma   90.00
#
_symmetry.space_group_name_H-M   'P 1'
#
loop_
_entity.id
_entity.type
_entity.pdbx_description
1 polymer ?
#
loop_
_entity_poly.entity_id
_entity_poly.type
_entity_poly.pdbx_seq_one_letter_code
_entity_poly.pdbx_strand_id
1 'polypeptide(L)'
;MRTALKSLTVALIALLLICPPLLLHTSVYPVAVVQGNSMFPVLQNGELVIFRGINTENIPNGTIIVAVEGGAPANFLNYLVRPVIIHEVFSRIVNQYGRVYYQTKGVNNPYPDPFLIPASNVLGTPVFAVPYLGFLFLFVSSSEGLVFLIGVLTVYYIESYERAKNKEKAARLRFLIPFVFLNFEKKLSNEALLRITQLAEHCEELASFGDPTALWLYSNLRKKWEYRIVKCEKHGDDAAEFFGKDVLTLRICVKEAEQALRFLESQQLQSRQVL
;
A
#
# COMPACT_ATOMS: atom_id res chain seq x y z
N MET A 1 -17.68 -7.05 4.93
CA MET A 1 -16.53 -7.89 5.35
C MET A 1 -15.19 -7.41 4.77
N ARG A 2 -15.05 -7.23 3.44
CA ARG A 2 -13.77 -6.76 2.84
C ARG A 2 -13.36 -5.34 3.21
N THR A 3 -14.31 -4.41 3.38
CA THR A 3 -14.06 -3.04 3.85
C THR A 3 -13.63 -3.00 5.31
N ALA A 4 -14.32 -3.76 6.16
CA ALA A 4 -13.96 -3.94 7.58
C ALA A 4 -12.57 -4.57 7.77
N LEU A 5 -12.20 -5.54 6.92
CA LEU A 5 -10.86 -6.12 6.94
C LEU A 5 -9.78 -5.10 6.53
N LYS A 6 -10.04 -4.28 5.50
CA LYS A 6 -9.14 -3.20 5.08
C LYS A 6 -8.97 -2.13 6.15
N SER A 7 -10.06 -1.69 6.79
CA SER A 7 -9.98 -0.72 7.88
C SER A 7 -9.25 -1.29 9.10
N LEU A 8 -9.46 -2.56 9.42
CA LEU A 8 -8.73 -3.26 10.49
C LEU A 8 -7.24 -3.34 10.19
N THR A 9 -6.85 -3.66 8.95
CA THR A 9 -5.44 -3.72 8.55
C THR A 9 -4.77 -2.35 8.63
N VAL A 10 -5.45 -1.27 8.22
CA VAL A 10 -4.92 0.09 8.32
C VAL A 10 -4.77 0.50 9.79
N ALA A 11 -5.76 0.20 10.62
CA ALA A 11 -5.71 0.49 12.06
C ALA A 11 -4.55 -0.28 12.74
N LEU A 12 -4.33 -1.55 12.37
CA LEU A 12 -3.23 -2.35 12.89
C LEU A 12 -1.86 -1.78 12.50
N ILE A 13 -1.69 -1.35 11.24
CA ILE A 13 -0.44 -0.73 10.78
C ILE A 13 -0.20 0.60 11.50
N ALA A 14 -1.22 1.45 11.64
CA ALA A 14 -1.12 2.70 12.37
C ALA A 14 -0.73 2.46 13.84
N LEU A 15 -1.33 1.45 14.48
CA LEU A 15 -0.99 1.05 15.83
C LEU A 15 0.48 0.59 15.93
N LEU A 16 0.94 -0.24 15.00
CA LEU A 16 2.33 -0.70 14.95
C LEU A 16 3.34 0.45 14.80
N LEU A 17 2.99 1.51 14.06
CA LEU A 17 3.87 2.65 13.83
C LEU A 17 3.88 3.65 15.00
N ILE A 18 2.73 3.87 15.64
CA ILE A 18 2.56 4.93 16.65
C ILE A 18 2.81 4.40 18.08
N CYS A 19 2.40 3.17 18.36
CA CYS A 19 2.41 2.62 19.71
C CYS A 19 3.84 2.41 20.28
N PRO A 20 4.82 1.85 19.54
CA PRO A 20 6.14 1.58 20.11
C PRO A 20 6.89 2.84 20.58
N PRO A 21 6.97 3.94 19.80
CA PRO A 21 7.60 5.17 20.29
C PRO A 21 6.95 5.72 21.57
N LEU A 22 5.61 5.65 21.63
CA LEU A 22 4.84 6.13 22.79
C LEU A 22 5.09 5.27 24.04
N LEU A 23 5.07 3.94 23.91
CA LEU A 23 5.30 3.01 25.02
C LEU A 23 6.73 3.02 25.53
N LEU A 24 7.70 3.29 24.66
CA LEU A 24 9.12 3.33 24.99
C LEU A 24 9.64 4.75 25.21
N HIS A 25 8.76 5.76 25.23
CA HIS A 25 9.07 7.17 25.44
C HIS A 25 10.22 7.68 24.55
N THR A 26 10.27 7.26 23.29
CA THR A 26 11.30 7.68 22.34
C THR A 26 10.77 8.75 21.38
N SER A 27 11.66 9.65 20.94
CA SER A 27 11.35 10.67 19.93
C SER A 27 11.35 10.13 18.50
N VAL A 28 11.90 8.93 18.30
CA VAL A 28 11.99 8.21 17.02
C VAL A 28 11.51 6.78 17.19
N TYR A 29 11.39 6.03 16.09
CA TYR A 29 11.02 4.63 16.17
C TYR A 29 12.10 3.84 16.95
N PRO A 30 11.74 3.08 18.01
CA PRO A 30 12.66 2.59 19.04
C PRO A 30 13.46 1.35 18.62
N VAL A 31 14.01 1.34 17.40
CA VAL A 31 14.82 0.24 16.88
C VAL A 31 16.11 0.74 16.25
N ALA A 32 17.21 0.03 16.50
CA ALA A 32 18.53 0.28 15.92
C ALA A 32 19.18 -1.05 15.56
N VAL A 33 20.07 -1.07 14.57
CA VAL A 33 20.84 -2.28 14.21
C VAL A 33 22.27 -2.13 14.70
N VAL A 34 22.79 -3.16 15.35
CA VAL A 34 24.20 -3.24 15.76
C VAL A 34 25.05 -3.50 14.53
N GLN A 35 26.00 -2.60 14.25
CA GLN A 35 26.94 -2.73 13.15
C GLN A 35 28.36 -2.85 13.68
N GLY A 36 29.07 -3.89 13.26
CA GLY A 36 30.43 -4.18 13.69
C GLY A 36 30.53 -4.88 15.05
N ASN A 37 31.75 -4.94 15.59
CA ASN A 37 32.09 -5.74 16.78
C ASN A 37 32.51 -4.88 17.99
N SER A 38 32.27 -3.56 17.95
CA SER A 38 32.68 -2.64 19.02
C SER A 38 31.97 -2.91 20.36
N MET A 39 30.82 -3.57 20.32
CA MET A 39 30.03 -3.92 21.49
C MET A 39 30.12 -5.40 21.88
N PHE A 40 30.93 -6.21 21.19
CA PHE A 40 31.10 -7.62 21.54
C PHE A 40 31.80 -7.77 22.90
N PRO A 41 31.41 -8.71 23.79
CA PRO A 41 30.35 -9.71 23.62
C PRO A 41 28.95 -9.27 24.08
N VAL A 42 28.77 -8.00 24.47
CA VAL A 42 27.50 -7.48 25.04
C VAL A 42 26.41 -7.40 23.98
N LEU A 43 26.74 -6.93 22.78
CA LEU A 43 25.87 -6.91 21.61
C LEU A 43 26.64 -7.46 20.41
N GLN A 44 25.97 -8.27 19.59
CA GLN A 44 26.55 -8.90 18.42
C GLN A 44 26.21 -8.15 17.13
N ASN A 45 27.10 -8.21 16.15
CA ASN A 45 26.85 -7.65 14.83
C ASN A 45 25.58 -8.24 14.21
N GLY A 46 24.71 -7.37 13.69
CA GLY A 46 23.46 -7.77 13.04
C GLY A 46 22.28 -8.03 14.00
N GLU A 47 22.44 -7.77 15.29
CA GLU A 47 21.30 -7.74 16.22
C GLU A 47 20.41 -6.51 15.97
N LEU A 48 19.09 -6.72 16.02
CA LEU A 48 18.13 -5.62 16.09
C LEU A 48 17.89 -5.28 17.56
N VAL A 49 18.32 -4.09 17.96
CA VAL A 49 18.15 -3.57 19.31
C VAL A 49 16.89 -2.74 19.39
N ILE A 50 16.04 -3.05 20.37
CA ILE A 50 14.96 -2.20 20.82
C ILE A 50 15.48 -1.35 21.98
N PHE A 51 15.25 -0.04 21.92
CA PHE A 51 15.71 0.90 22.94
C PHE A 51 14.57 1.71 23.53
N ARG A 52 14.78 2.24 24.74
CA ARG A 52 13.85 3.10 25.47
C ARG A 52 14.45 4.47 25.69
N GLY A 53 13.62 5.51 25.65
CA GLY A 53 14.03 6.88 25.97
C GLY A 53 14.51 7.02 27.42
N ILE A 54 15.53 7.84 27.63
CA ILE A 54 16.14 8.10 28.94
C ILE A 54 16.30 9.60 29.15
N ASN A 55 16.48 10.03 30.41
CA ASN A 55 16.89 11.40 30.70
C ASN A 55 18.33 11.61 30.20
N THR A 56 18.49 12.48 29.21
CA THR A 56 19.77 12.68 28.53
C THR A 56 20.69 13.67 29.24
N GLU A 57 20.23 14.40 30.26
CA GLU A 57 21.02 15.43 30.95
C GLU A 57 21.99 14.85 31.99
N ASN A 58 21.65 13.67 32.54
CA ASN A 58 22.42 12.99 33.58
C ASN A 58 22.43 11.48 33.37
N ILE A 59 23.23 11.02 32.40
CA ILE A 59 23.44 9.60 32.12
C ILE A 59 24.69 9.14 32.91
N PRO A 60 24.59 8.07 33.73
CA PRO A 60 25.73 7.52 34.45
C PRO A 60 26.79 6.93 33.51
N ASN A 61 28.07 7.02 33.91
CA ASN A 61 29.15 6.28 33.25
C ASN A 61 28.87 4.77 33.30
N GLY A 62 29.25 4.05 32.25
CA GLY A 62 28.95 2.62 32.09
C GLY A 62 27.59 2.34 31.44
N THR A 63 26.77 3.36 31.17
CA THR A 63 25.48 3.17 30.50
C THR A 63 25.67 3.02 28.99
N ILE A 64 25.11 1.97 28.38
CA ILE A 64 25.06 1.84 26.92
C ILE A 64 23.95 2.72 26.37
N ILE A 65 24.30 3.59 25.42
CA ILE A 65 23.36 4.52 24.78
C ILE A 65 23.30 4.28 23.28
N VAL A 66 22.10 4.50 22.73
CA VAL A 66 21.87 4.61 21.28
C VAL A 66 21.85 6.08 20.94
N ALA A 67 22.71 6.51 20.01
CA ALA A 67 22.86 7.91 19.66
C ALA A 67 23.12 8.10 18.16
N VAL A 68 22.94 9.33 17.69
CA VAL A 68 23.18 9.70 16.29
C VAL A 68 24.41 10.61 16.18
N GLU A 69 25.33 10.26 15.29
CA GLU A 69 26.55 11.05 15.06
C GLU A 69 26.24 12.38 14.35
N GLY A 70 26.87 13.48 14.78
CA GLY A 70 26.81 14.80 14.12
C GLY A 70 26.33 15.95 15.04
N GLY A 71 26.42 17.19 14.55
CA GLY A 71 26.16 18.39 15.37
C GLY A 71 24.69 18.84 15.47
N ALA A 72 23.80 18.34 14.60
CA ALA A 72 22.38 18.69 14.61
C ALA A 72 21.56 17.77 15.54
N PRO A 73 20.50 18.27 16.19
CA PRO A 73 19.60 17.44 17.00
C PRO A 73 19.05 16.27 16.17
N ALA A 74 18.97 15.10 16.80
CA ALA A 74 18.33 13.95 16.18
C ALA A 74 16.81 14.18 16.14
N ASN A 75 16.20 13.94 14.99
CA ASN A 75 14.74 13.93 14.81
C ASN A 75 14.35 12.75 13.90
N PHE A 76 13.05 12.52 13.77
CA PHE A 76 12.52 11.39 13.01
C PHE A 76 13.07 11.27 11.58
N LEU A 77 13.21 12.40 10.88
CA LEU A 77 13.68 12.41 9.49
C LEU A 77 15.19 12.18 9.38
N ASN A 78 15.98 12.82 10.25
CA ASN A 78 17.43 12.77 10.18
C ASN A 78 18.01 11.47 10.78
N TYR A 79 17.27 10.78 11.66
CA TYR A 79 17.67 9.49 12.23
C TYR A 79 17.82 8.40 11.16
N LEU A 80 17.01 8.44 10.10
CA LEU A 80 17.00 7.42 9.05
C LEU A 80 18.22 7.49 8.12
N VAL A 81 18.94 8.62 8.13
CA VAL A 81 20.01 8.90 7.15
C VAL A 81 21.38 9.08 7.84
N ARG A 82 21.39 9.30 9.15
CA ARG A 82 22.62 9.49 9.93
C ARG A 82 23.08 8.18 10.57
N PRO A 83 24.39 7.96 10.69
CA PRO A 83 24.91 6.76 11.34
C PRO A 83 24.47 6.72 12.81
N VAL A 84 23.93 5.57 13.20
CA VAL A 84 23.52 5.26 14.56
C VAL A 84 24.68 4.56 15.26
N ILE A 85 25.03 5.06 16.45
CA ILE A 85 26.12 4.56 17.27
C ILE A 85 25.51 3.98 18.55
N ILE A 86 25.96 2.79 18.92
CA ILE A 86 25.57 2.12 20.17
C ILE A 86 26.84 1.87 20.96
N HIS A 87 27.14 2.70 21.96
CA HIS A 87 28.38 2.62 22.75
C HIS A 87 28.12 2.94 24.23
N GLU A 88 29.08 2.61 25.08
CA GLU A 88 29.03 2.88 26.52
C GLU A 88 29.46 4.33 26.82
N VAL A 89 28.78 5.00 27.75
CA VAL A 89 29.17 6.32 28.25
C VAL A 89 30.44 6.19 29.09
N PHE A 90 31.52 6.79 28.60
CA PHE A 90 32.81 6.82 29.28
C PHE A 90 32.92 8.04 30.21
N SER A 91 32.53 9.22 29.73
CA SER A 91 32.55 10.44 30.53
C SER A 91 31.49 11.45 30.12
N ARG A 92 31.06 12.28 31.07
CA ARG A 92 30.16 13.42 30.87
C ARG A 92 30.98 14.72 30.87
N ILE A 93 30.79 15.53 29.85
CA ILE A 93 31.51 16.80 29.63
C ILE A 93 30.47 17.92 29.53
N VAL A 94 30.69 19.01 30.27
CA VAL A 94 29.85 20.22 30.19
C VAL A 94 30.70 21.33 29.60
N ASN A 95 30.22 21.95 28.52
CA ASN A 95 30.94 23.08 27.93
C ASN A 95 30.68 24.38 28.72
N GLN A 96 31.41 25.44 28.36
CA GLN A 96 31.28 26.77 28.96
C GLN A 96 29.87 27.40 28.85
N TYR A 97 29.00 26.88 27.99
CA TYR A 97 27.62 27.34 27.80
C TYR A 97 26.59 26.44 28.50
N GLY A 98 27.04 25.52 29.36
CA GLY A 98 26.16 24.60 30.08
C GLY A 98 25.59 23.45 29.26
N ARG A 99 26.03 23.25 28.00
CA ARG A 99 25.58 22.12 27.18
C ARG A 99 26.30 20.84 27.56
N VAL A 100 25.53 19.76 27.66
CA VAL A 100 26.01 18.43 28.04
C VAL A 100 26.42 17.63 26.80
N TYR A 101 27.59 17.02 26.91
CA TYR A 101 28.16 16.11 25.93
C TYR A 101 28.60 14.82 26.63
N TYR A 102 28.56 13.72 25.89
CA TYR A 102 29.06 12.43 26.33
C TYR A 102 30.22 12.01 25.45
N GLN A 103 31.30 11.61 26.09
CA GLN A 103 32.33 10.82 25.44
C GLN A 103 31.92 9.35 25.56
N THR A 104 31.85 8.67 24.44
CA THR A 104 31.46 7.26 24.38
C THR A 104 32.64 6.37 24.04
N LYS A 105 32.49 5.08 24.32
CA LYS A 105 33.47 4.05 24.00
C LYS A 105 32.74 2.73 23.75
N GLY A 106 33.05 2.05 22.65
CA GLY A 106 32.62 0.67 22.47
C GLY A 106 33.24 -0.23 23.53
N VAL A 107 32.47 -1.15 24.12
CA VAL A 107 32.94 -2.05 25.20
C VAL A 107 34.20 -2.83 24.79
N ASN A 108 34.30 -3.20 23.51
CA ASN A 108 35.41 -3.93 22.92
C ASN A 108 36.53 -3.03 22.36
N ASN A 109 36.35 -1.70 22.38
CA ASN A 109 37.33 -0.78 21.80
C ASN A 109 38.46 -0.49 22.80
N PRO A 110 39.71 -0.29 22.35
CA PRO A 110 40.81 0.06 23.24
C PRO A 110 40.72 1.51 23.75
N TYR A 111 40.27 2.44 22.91
CA TYR A 111 40.22 3.88 23.20
C TYR A 111 38.79 4.42 23.09
N PRO A 112 38.48 5.53 23.79
CA PRO A 112 37.23 6.27 23.59
C PRO A 112 37.07 6.79 22.16
N ASP A 113 35.82 7.04 21.76
CA ASP A 113 35.51 7.61 20.46
C ASP A 113 36.13 9.02 20.33
N PRO A 114 36.59 9.41 19.13
CA PRO A 114 37.29 10.68 18.92
C PRO A 114 36.34 11.90 18.93
N PHE A 115 35.03 11.69 18.89
CA PHE A 115 34.01 12.72 18.89
C PHE A 115 33.17 12.70 20.16
N LEU A 116 32.54 13.83 20.47
CA LEU A 116 31.61 13.98 21.57
C LEU A 116 30.17 13.96 21.07
N ILE A 117 29.31 13.24 21.78
CA ILE A 117 27.88 13.13 21.47
C ILE A 117 27.11 14.17 22.29
N PRO A 118 26.45 15.16 21.68
CA PRO A 118 25.56 16.05 22.41
C PRO A 118 24.43 15.27 23.09
N ALA A 119 24.02 15.66 24.30
CA ALA A 119 22.89 15.04 24.99
C ALA A 119 21.60 15.02 24.14
N SER A 120 21.40 16.02 23.27
CA SER A 120 20.26 16.10 22.33
C SER A 120 20.25 15.03 21.23
N ASN A 121 21.36 14.31 21.05
CA ASN A 121 21.49 13.26 20.04
C ASN A 121 21.40 11.85 20.63
N VAL A 122 21.26 11.74 21.96
CA VAL A 122 21.00 10.47 22.63
C VAL A 122 19.53 10.13 22.45
N LEU A 123 19.25 8.97 21.87
CA LEU A 123 17.90 8.50 21.57
C LEU A 123 17.33 7.63 22.68
N GLY A 124 18.19 6.93 23.41
CA GLY A 124 17.76 6.00 24.45
C GLY A 124 18.86 5.05 24.90
N THR A 125 18.45 4.03 25.65
CA THR A 125 19.30 2.91 26.06
C THR A 125 18.69 1.58 25.57
N PRO A 126 19.51 0.61 25.09
CA PRO A 126 19.04 -0.71 24.72
C PRO A 126 18.29 -1.40 25.87
N VAL A 127 17.14 -2.01 25.56
CA VAL A 127 16.37 -2.81 26.54
C VAL A 127 16.22 -4.27 26.11
N PHE A 128 16.30 -4.54 24.81
CA PHE A 128 16.14 -5.87 24.24
C PHE A 128 16.87 -5.98 22.91
N ALA A 129 17.41 -7.15 22.59
CA ALA A 129 18.09 -7.42 21.32
C ALA A 129 17.53 -8.69 20.69
N VAL A 130 17.29 -8.66 19.37
CA VAL A 130 16.85 -9.81 18.58
C VAL A 130 17.99 -10.24 17.66
N PRO A 131 18.58 -11.43 17.87
CA PRO A 131 19.61 -11.98 17.01
C PRO A 131 19.18 -12.07 15.54
N TYR A 132 20.11 -11.79 14.63
CA TYR A 132 20.00 -11.90 13.17
C TYR A 132 18.94 -11.03 12.48
N LEU A 133 17.97 -10.49 13.21
CA LEU A 133 16.88 -9.70 12.64
C LEU A 133 17.39 -8.38 12.04
N GLY A 134 18.47 -7.83 12.58
CA GLY A 134 19.10 -6.61 12.06
C GLY A 134 19.62 -6.77 10.63
N PHE A 135 20.05 -7.97 10.23
CA PHE A 135 20.52 -8.21 8.85
C PHE A 135 19.40 -8.03 7.80
N LEU A 136 18.14 -8.34 8.14
CA LEU A 136 17.03 -8.09 7.22
C LEU A 136 16.83 -6.59 6.98
N PHE A 137 16.95 -5.78 8.04
CA PHE A 137 16.87 -4.33 7.92
C PHE A 137 18.06 -3.76 7.16
N LEU A 138 19.29 -4.22 7.45
CA LEU A 138 20.48 -3.80 6.71
C LEU A 138 20.38 -4.14 5.22
N PHE A 139 19.87 -5.32 4.88
CA PHE A 139 19.64 -5.72 3.49
C PHE A 139 18.64 -4.78 2.82
N VAL A 140 17.46 -4.57 3.39
CA VAL A 140 16.42 -3.69 2.80
C VAL A 140 16.89 -2.23 2.72
N SER A 141 17.79 -1.79 3.62
CA SER A 141 18.41 -0.46 3.58
C SER A 141 19.58 -0.36 2.60
N SER A 142 20.10 -1.47 2.07
CA SER A 142 21.18 -1.47 1.08
C SER A 142 20.67 -1.14 -0.32
N SER A 143 21.55 -0.69 -1.21
CA SER A 143 21.23 -0.46 -2.62
C SER A 143 20.63 -1.70 -3.29
N GLU A 144 21.24 -2.86 -3.04
CA GLU A 144 20.85 -4.14 -3.62
C GLU A 144 19.49 -4.60 -3.10
N GLY A 145 19.25 -4.48 -1.79
CA GLY A 145 17.97 -4.87 -1.20
C GLY A 145 16.84 -3.91 -1.57
N LEU A 146 17.10 -2.61 -1.74
CA LEU A 146 16.13 -1.67 -2.31
C LEU A 146 15.75 -2.04 -3.74
N VAL A 147 16.72 -2.35 -4.59
CA VAL A 147 16.46 -2.81 -5.97
C VAL A 147 15.65 -4.10 -5.96
N PHE A 148 16.00 -5.06 -5.11
CA PHE A 148 15.25 -6.30 -4.94
C PHE A 148 13.80 -6.04 -4.51
N LEU A 149 13.60 -5.19 -3.49
CA LEU A 149 12.27 -4.85 -2.97
C LEU A 149 11.39 -4.19 -4.05
N ILE A 150 11.94 -3.22 -4.77
CA ILE A 150 11.23 -2.56 -5.89
C ILE A 150 10.88 -3.58 -6.97
N GLY A 151 11.79 -4.49 -7.30
CA GLY A 151 11.54 -5.58 -8.27
C GLY A 151 10.37 -6.46 -7.86
N VAL A 152 10.36 -6.94 -6.61
CA VAL A 152 9.26 -7.75 -6.06
C VAL A 152 7.92 -7.00 -6.09
N LEU A 153 7.91 -5.73 -5.66
CA LEU A 153 6.70 -4.91 -5.68
C LEU A 153 6.18 -4.66 -7.10
N THR A 154 7.08 -4.50 -8.07
CA THR A 154 6.73 -4.31 -9.48
C THR A 154 6.10 -5.57 -10.06
N VAL A 155 6.69 -6.74 -9.83
CA VAL A 155 6.13 -8.02 -10.28
C VAL A 155 4.74 -8.24 -9.66
N TYR A 156 4.62 -8.03 -8.35
CA TYR A 156 3.34 -8.11 -7.66
C TYR A 156 2.29 -7.16 -8.24
N TYR A 157 2.68 -5.91 -8.54
CA TYR A 157 1.80 -4.93 -9.16
C TYR A 157 1.32 -5.38 -10.54
N ILE A 158 2.22 -5.86 -11.40
CA ILE A 158 1.88 -6.37 -12.74
C ILE A 158 0.90 -7.54 -12.64
N GLU A 159 1.18 -8.54 -11.80
CA GLU A 159 0.28 -9.68 -11.62
C GLU A 159 -1.10 -9.24 -11.12
N SER A 160 -1.13 -8.28 -10.19
CA SER A 160 -2.38 -7.72 -9.66
C SER A 160 -3.19 -6.99 -10.74
N TYR A 161 -2.51 -6.26 -11.62
CA TYR A 161 -3.11 -5.52 -12.73
C TYR A 161 -3.67 -6.47 -13.79
N GLU A 162 -2.88 -7.48 -14.21
CA GLU A 162 -3.32 -8.50 -15.16
C GLU A 162 -4.53 -9.28 -14.65
N ARG A 163 -4.52 -9.66 -13.37
CA ARG A 163 -5.65 -10.35 -12.72
C ARG A 163 -6.91 -9.49 -12.72
N ALA A 164 -6.79 -8.16 -12.51
CA ALA A 164 -7.92 -7.25 -12.60
C ALA A 164 -8.45 -7.17 -14.04
N LYS A 165 -7.57 -6.93 -15.01
CA LYS A 165 -7.92 -6.85 -16.44
C LYS A 165 -8.60 -8.12 -16.95
N ASN A 166 -8.11 -9.30 -16.57
CA ASN A 166 -8.70 -10.59 -16.95
C ASN A 166 -10.12 -10.78 -16.38
N LYS A 167 -10.37 -10.32 -15.14
CA LYS A 167 -11.73 -10.36 -14.56
C LYS A 167 -12.69 -9.46 -15.32
N GLU A 168 -12.27 -8.26 -15.68
CA GLU A 168 -13.11 -7.34 -16.44
C GLU A 168 -13.40 -7.86 -17.85
N LYS A 169 -12.40 -8.44 -18.54
CA LYS A 169 -12.61 -9.11 -19.84
C LYS A 169 -13.61 -10.25 -19.74
N ALA A 170 -13.49 -11.11 -18.72
CA ALA A 170 -14.43 -12.19 -18.46
C ALA A 170 -15.84 -11.68 -18.16
N ALA A 171 -15.98 -10.57 -17.42
CA ALA A 171 -17.26 -9.94 -17.13
C ALA A 171 -17.93 -9.37 -18.40
N ARG A 172 -17.19 -8.68 -19.27
CA ARG A 172 -17.68 -8.20 -20.57
C ARG A 172 -18.17 -9.35 -21.44
N LEU A 173 -17.38 -10.41 -21.57
CA LEU A 173 -17.79 -11.60 -22.32
C LEU A 173 -19.05 -12.23 -21.75
N ARG A 174 -19.10 -12.41 -20.42
CA ARG A 174 -20.28 -12.96 -19.73
C ARG A 174 -21.53 -12.11 -19.94
N PHE A 175 -21.38 -10.79 -20.06
CA PHE A 175 -22.49 -9.88 -20.31
C PHE A 175 -23.09 -10.10 -21.71
N LEU A 176 -22.25 -10.45 -22.69
CA LEU A 176 -22.67 -10.70 -24.06
C LEU A 176 -23.34 -12.05 -24.28
N ILE A 177 -23.07 -13.05 -23.43
CA ILE A 177 -23.59 -14.42 -23.58
C ILE A 177 -25.12 -14.49 -23.85
N PRO A 178 -26.01 -13.88 -23.05
CA PRO A 178 -27.45 -13.97 -23.32
C PRO A 178 -27.85 -13.38 -24.68
N PHE A 179 -27.16 -12.33 -25.16
CA PHE A 179 -27.44 -11.72 -26.47
C PHE A 179 -26.95 -12.59 -27.62
N VAL A 180 -25.80 -13.26 -27.46
CA VAL A 180 -25.33 -14.26 -28.42
C VAL A 180 -26.33 -15.41 -28.52
N PHE A 181 -26.88 -15.90 -27.42
CA PHE A 181 -27.93 -16.93 -27.44
C PHE A 181 -29.21 -16.45 -28.13
N LEU A 182 -29.70 -15.25 -27.80
CA LEU A 182 -30.90 -14.68 -28.44
C LEU A 182 -30.70 -14.44 -29.94
N ASN A 183 -29.50 -14.05 -30.37
CA ASN A 183 -29.15 -13.92 -31.78
C ASN A 183 -29.10 -15.28 -32.49
N PHE A 184 -28.51 -16.30 -31.86
CA PHE A 184 -28.51 -17.67 -32.37
C PHE A 184 -29.93 -18.23 -32.56
N GLU A 185 -30.85 -17.91 -31.64
CA GLU A 185 -32.28 -18.25 -31.75
C GLU A 185 -33.05 -17.37 -32.76
N LYS A 186 -32.38 -16.48 -33.51
CA LYS A 186 -32.97 -15.52 -34.46
C LYS A 186 -33.97 -14.54 -33.83
N LYS A 187 -33.90 -14.35 -32.51
CA LYS A 187 -34.73 -13.37 -31.78
C LYS A 187 -34.09 -11.99 -31.73
N LEU A 188 -32.78 -11.90 -31.91
CA LEU A 188 -32.01 -10.66 -31.92
C LEU A 188 -31.22 -10.52 -33.23
N SER A 189 -31.26 -9.36 -33.86
CA SER A 189 -30.56 -9.06 -35.11
C SER A 189 -29.03 -8.99 -34.91
N ASN A 190 -28.28 -9.24 -35.98
CA ASN A 190 -26.82 -9.11 -35.95
C ASN A 190 -26.38 -7.67 -35.68
N GLU A 191 -27.16 -6.70 -36.15
CA GLU A 191 -26.91 -5.27 -35.92
C GLU A 191 -27.06 -4.92 -34.44
N ALA A 192 -28.14 -5.38 -33.80
CA ALA A 192 -28.33 -5.21 -32.37
C ALA A 192 -27.22 -5.87 -31.55
N LEU A 193 -26.82 -7.10 -31.91
CA LEU A 193 -25.71 -7.79 -31.24
C LEU A 193 -24.39 -7.01 -31.36
N LEU A 194 -24.11 -6.43 -32.53
CA LEU A 194 -22.91 -5.61 -32.75
C LEU A 194 -22.93 -4.35 -31.88
N ARG A 195 -24.07 -3.64 -31.80
CA ARG A 195 -24.24 -2.45 -30.95
C ARG A 195 -24.02 -2.77 -29.47
N ILE A 196 -24.55 -3.88 -28.98
CA ILE A 196 -24.35 -4.32 -27.59
C ILE A 196 -22.90 -4.71 -27.32
N THR A 197 -22.23 -5.33 -28.30
CA THR A 197 -20.80 -5.65 -28.23
C THR A 197 -19.96 -4.38 -28.09
N GLN A 198 -20.24 -3.36 -28.92
CA GLN A 198 -19.61 -2.04 -28.82
C GLN A 198 -19.88 -1.39 -27.46
N LEU A 199 -21.11 -1.48 -26.94
CA LEU A 199 -21.42 -0.98 -25.60
C LEU A 199 -20.58 -1.67 -24.53
N ALA A 200 -20.42 -3.00 -24.61
CA ALA A 200 -19.66 -3.76 -23.62
C ALA A 200 -18.16 -3.43 -23.67
N GLU A 201 -17.62 -3.26 -24.87
CA GLU A 201 -16.23 -2.89 -25.11
C GLU A 201 -15.93 -1.47 -24.59
N HIS A 202 -16.79 -0.50 -24.93
CA HIS A 202 -16.65 0.93 -24.60
C HIS A 202 -17.48 1.37 -23.39
N CYS A 203 -17.84 0.44 -22.49
CA CYS A 203 -18.75 0.72 -21.38
C CYS A 203 -18.27 1.84 -20.44
N GLU A 204 -16.96 2.05 -20.29
CA GLU A 204 -16.42 3.13 -19.46
C GLU A 204 -16.68 4.50 -20.08
N GLU A 205 -16.38 4.64 -21.37
CA GLU A 205 -16.63 5.86 -22.13
C GLU A 205 -18.14 6.17 -22.18
N LEU A 206 -18.97 5.17 -22.49
CA LEU A 206 -20.42 5.34 -22.55
C LEU A 206 -21.07 5.59 -21.19
N ALA A 207 -20.52 5.02 -20.11
CA ALA A 207 -20.93 5.35 -18.75
C ALA A 207 -20.65 6.82 -18.43
N SER A 208 -19.51 7.36 -18.89
CA SER A 208 -19.18 8.79 -18.72
C SER A 208 -20.16 9.72 -19.43
N PHE A 209 -20.76 9.25 -20.54
CA PHE A 209 -21.82 9.97 -21.25
C PHE A 209 -23.22 9.73 -20.69
N GLY A 210 -23.36 8.94 -19.61
CA GLY A 210 -24.63 8.72 -18.93
C GLY A 210 -25.46 7.57 -19.48
N ASP A 211 -24.90 6.68 -20.30
CA ASP A 211 -25.61 5.48 -20.71
C ASP A 211 -25.85 4.55 -19.49
N PRO A 212 -27.11 4.23 -19.14
CA PRO A 212 -27.41 3.49 -17.92
C PRO A 212 -26.94 2.03 -17.98
N THR A 213 -26.91 1.43 -19.16
CA THR A 213 -26.48 0.04 -19.36
C THR A 213 -24.97 -0.06 -19.25
N ALA A 214 -24.26 0.88 -19.89
CA ALA A 214 -22.82 1.01 -19.81
C ALA A 214 -22.37 1.31 -18.38
N LEU A 215 -23.06 2.24 -17.70
CA LEU A 215 -22.80 2.57 -16.30
C LEU A 215 -23.00 1.37 -15.39
N TRP A 216 -24.06 0.59 -15.62
CA TRP A 216 -24.28 -0.65 -14.89
C TRP A 216 -23.13 -1.64 -15.13
N LEU A 217 -22.75 -1.89 -16.38
CA LEU A 217 -21.69 -2.84 -16.68
C LEU A 217 -20.35 -2.39 -16.07
N TYR A 218 -19.95 -1.14 -16.30
CA TYR A 218 -18.74 -0.52 -15.76
C TYR A 218 -18.66 -0.67 -14.23
N SER A 219 -19.74 -0.35 -13.53
CA SER A 219 -19.83 -0.44 -12.06
C SER A 219 -19.76 -1.88 -11.51
N ASN A 220 -19.98 -2.88 -12.37
CA ASN A 220 -20.09 -4.27 -11.98
C ASN A 220 -19.05 -5.20 -12.67
N LEU A 221 -18.09 -4.66 -13.43
CA LEU A 221 -17.02 -5.44 -14.11
C LEU A 221 -16.21 -6.33 -13.16
N ARG A 222 -16.02 -5.88 -11.91
CA ARG A 222 -15.22 -6.59 -10.89
C ARG A 222 -16.08 -7.32 -9.86
N LYS A 223 -17.40 -7.32 -10.01
CA LYS A 223 -18.35 -7.94 -9.09
C LYS A 223 -18.79 -9.32 -9.57
N LYS A 224 -19.36 -10.10 -8.65
CA LYS A 224 -19.98 -11.39 -8.96
C LYS A 224 -21.46 -11.16 -9.25
N TRP A 225 -21.88 -11.50 -10.45
CA TRP A 225 -23.25 -11.51 -10.92
C TRP A 225 -23.43 -12.67 -11.90
N GLU A 226 -24.67 -13.00 -12.19
CA GLU A 226 -25.11 -14.06 -13.09
C GLU A 226 -26.09 -13.46 -14.10
N TYR A 227 -26.44 -14.23 -15.12
CA TYR A 227 -27.44 -13.85 -16.10
C TYR A 227 -28.47 -14.96 -16.27
N ARG A 228 -29.67 -14.58 -16.70
CA ARG A 228 -30.72 -15.50 -17.14
C ARG A 228 -31.57 -14.83 -18.22
N ILE A 229 -32.24 -15.63 -19.04
CA ILE A 229 -33.22 -15.15 -20.00
C ILE A 229 -34.60 -15.26 -19.37
N VAL A 230 -35.36 -14.16 -19.34
CA VAL A 230 -36.71 -14.07 -18.78
C VAL A 230 -37.67 -13.44 -19.78
N LYS A 231 -38.97 -13.51 -19.54
CA LYS A 231 -39.96 -12.77 -20.32
C LYS A 231 -40.03 -11.32 -19.87
N CYS A 232 -40.09 -10.41 -20.84
CA CYS A 232 -40.30 -9.00 -20.61
C CYS A 232 -41.76 -8.73 -20.27
N GLU A 233 -42.02 -8.23 -19.06
CA GLU A 233 -43.38 -7.86 -18.62
C GLU A 233 -44.00 -6.74 -19.47
N LYS A 234 -43.19 -5.86 -20.05
CA LYS A 234 -43.66 -4.71 -20.85
C LYS A 234 -43.99 -5.07 -22.30
N HIS A 235 -43.18 -5.93 -22.91
CA HIS A 235 -43.23 -6.18 -24.35
C HIS A 235 -43.64 -7.61 -24.72
N GLY A 236 -43.62 -8.54 -23.77
CA GLY A 236 -43.86 -9.97 -24.01
C GLY A 236 -42.69 -10.74 -24.64
N ASP A 237 -41.68 -10.03 -25.15
CA ASP A 237 -40.46 -10.61 -25.74
C ASP A 237 -39.50 -11.16 -24.69
N ASP A 238 -38.46 -11.86 -25.13
CA ASP A 238 -37.38 -12.30 -24.23
C ASP A 238 -36.52 -11.13 -23.76
N ALA A 239 -35.90 -11.28 -22.60
CA ALA A 239 -35.03 -10.28 -21.99
C ALA A 239 -33.84 -10.93 -21.28
N ALA A 240 -32.67 -10.32 -21.45
CA ALA A 240 -31.49 -10.66 -20.67
C ALA A 240 -31.58 -9.96 -19.31
N GLU A 241 -31.58 -10.74 -18.22
CA GLU A 241 -31.56 -10.22 -16.87
C GLU A 241 -30.24 -10.58 -16.19
N PHE A 242 -29.58 -9.58 -15.60
CA PHE A 242 -28.34 -9.70 -14.87
C PHE A 242 -28.57 -9.39 -13.39
N PHE A 243 -28.13 -10.28 -12.50
CA PHE A 243 -28.43 -10.19 -11.07
C PHE A 243 -27.28 -10.73 -10.23
N GLY A 244 -27.20 -10.33 -8.96
CA GLY A 244 -26.16 -10.81 -8.06
C GLY A 244 -26.27 -10.22 -6.66
N LYS A 245 -25.51 -10.79 -5.72
CA LYS A 245 -25.42 -10.25 -4.37
C LYS A 245 -24.71 -8.88 -4.44
N ASP A 246 -25.37 -7.83 -3.96
CA ASP A 246 -24.90 -6.44 -3.97
C ASP A 246 -24.75 -5.82 -5.38
N VAL A 247 -25.54 -6.34 -6.33
CA VAL A 247 -25.64 -5.84 -7.71
C VAL A 247 -27.10 -5.51 -7.99
N LEU A 248 -27.39 -4.27 -8.39
CA LEU A 248 -28.72 -3.89 -8.84
C LEU A 248 -29.10 -4.73 -10.06
N THR A 249 -30.33 -5.22 -10.14
CA THR A 249 -30.74 -6.02 -11.29
C THR A 249 -30.83 -5.13 -12.53
N LEU A 250 -30.18 -5.55 -13.62
CA LEU A 250 -30.33 -4.94 -14.94
C LEU A 250 -31.10 -5.89 -15.82
N ARG A 251 -32.12 -5.38 -16.53
CA ARG A 251 -32.89 -6.15 -17.50
C ARG A 251 -32.91 -5.39 -18.82
N ILE A 252 -32.60 -6.08 -19.91
CA ILE A 252 -32.60 -5.53 -21.28
C ILE A 252 -33.45 -6.46 -22.13
N CYS A 253 -34.61 -5.98 -22.59
CA CYS A 253 -35.45 -6.79 -23.47
C CYS A 253 -34.96 -6.75 -24.92
N VAL A 254 -35.32 -7.77 -25.71
CA VAL A 254 -35.00 -7.85 -27.13
C VAL A 254 -35.44 -6.59 -27.86
N LYS A 255 -36.64 -6.07 -27.58
CA LYS A 255 -37.12 -4.83 -28.23
C LYS A 255 -36.25 -3.61 -27.91
N GLU A 256 -35.79 -3.46 -26.67
CA GLU A 256 -34.86 -2.39 -26.26
C GLU A 256 -33.47 -2.58 -26.87
N ALA A 257 -33.04 -3.84 -27.00
CA ALA A 257 -31.79 -4.24 -27.65
C ALA A 257 -31.83 -4.08 -29.19
N GLU A 258 -32.96 -4.31 -29.83
CA GLU A 258 -33.16 -4.05 -31.27
C GLU A 258 -33.24 -2.56 -31.56
N GLN A 259 -33.87 -1.83 -30.65
CA GLN A 259 -33.82 -0.39 -30.62
C GLN A 259 -32.48 0.14 -30.10
N ALA A 260 -31.50 -0.74 -29.83
CA ALA A 260 -30.34 -0.48 -28.97
C ALA A 260 -29.80 0.93 -29.19
N LEU A 261 -29.99 1.70 -28.12
CA LEU A 261 -29.18 2.82 -27.73
C LEU A 261 -29.26 3.98 -28.72
N ARG A 262 -30.47 4.54 -28.93
CA ARG A 262 -30.66 5.85 -29.61
C ARG A 262 -29.71 6.95 -29.11
N PHE A 263 -29.15 6.78 -27.93
CA PHE A 263 -28.10 7.63 -27.38
C PHE A 263 -26.83 7.68 -28.26
N LEU A 264 -26.34 6.53 -28.77
CA LEU A 264 -25.13 6.45 -29.59
C LEU A 264 -25.28 7.18 -30.94
N GLU A 265 -26.41 7.01 -31.62
CA GLU A 265 -26.71 7.70 -32.88
C GLU A 265 -26.92 9.20 -32.66
N SER A 266 -27.63 9.59 -31.60
CA SER A 266 -27.86 11.02 -31.30
C SER A 266 -26.58 11.79 -30.99
N GLN A 267 -25.59 11.14 -30.35
CA GLN A 267 -24.32 11.77 -29.98
C GLN A 267 -23.30 11.74 -31.14
N GLN A 268 -23.22 10.67 -31.93
CA GLN A 268 -22.39 10.67 -33.15
C GLN A 268 -22.86 11.70 -34.19
N LEU A 269 -24.17 11.98 -34.25
CA LEU A 269 -24.71 13.07 -35.07
C LEU A 269 -24.32 14.45 -34.53
N GLN A 270 -24.31 14.65 -33.21
CA GLN A 270 -23.86 15.91 -32.60
C GLN A 270 -22.37 16.15 -32.78
N SER A 271 -21.51 15.13 -32.63
CA SER A 271 -20.05 15.28 -32.83
C SER A 271 -19.68 15.53 -34.30
N ARG A 272 -20.50 15.09 -35.26
CA ARG A 272 -20.33 15.36 -36.69
C ARG A 272 -20.80 16.75 -37.13
N GLN A 273 -21.63 17.44 -36.33
CA GLN A 273 -22.11 18.80 -36.62
C GLN A 273 -21.20 19.90 -36.05
N VAL A 274 -20.17 19.53 -35.29
CA VAL A 274 -19.21 20.46 -34.64
C VAL A 274 -17.84 20.46 -35.35
N LEU A 275 -17.71 19.72 -36.45
CA LEU A 275 -16.59 19.78 -37.41
C LEU A 275 -17.04 20.46 -38.69
#